data_AF-A0A383W622-F1
#
_entry.id   AF-A0A383W622-F1
#
_cell.length_a   1.000
_cell.length_b   1.000
_cell.length_c   1.000
_cell.angle_alpha   90.00
_cell.angle_beta   90.00
_cell.angle_gamma   90.00
#
_symmetry.space_group_name_H-M   'P 1'
#
loop_
_entity.id
_entity.type
_entity.pdbx_description
1 polymer ?
#
loop_
_entity_poly.entity_id
_entity_poly.type
_entity_poly.pdbx_seq_one_letter_code
_entity_poly.pdbx_strand_id
1 'polypeptide(L)'
;MKLKTIHAPESEYASEARGEALWSLELALGLEKLNFGKLRELHAVATAAGDAQVTHFLEDYLLHEQAKDVKKAADLVSRARRAGPGLGVFELDLLLQREYGYGLEGGDGNGAGAAAGA
;
A
#
# COMPACT_ATOMS: atom_id res chain seq x y z
N MET A 1 42.54 -5.84 5.59
CA MET A 1 41.63 -4.79 6.09
C MET A 1 40.32 -5.44 6.49
N LYS A 2 39.88 -5.30 7.75
CA LYS A 2 38.58 -5.84 8.19
C LYS A 2 37.49 -4.88 7.72
N LEU A 3 36.58 -5.36 6.87
CA LEU A 3 35.39 -4.62 6.47
C LEU A 3 34.49 -4.47 7.71
N LYS A 4 34.11 -3.23 8.02
CA LYS A 4 33.12 -2.93 9.05
C LYS A 4 31.73 -3.02 8.41
N THR A 5 30.85 -3.80 9.01
CA THR A 5 29.44 -3.88 8.60
C THR A 5 28.83 -2.49 8.71
N ILE A 6 28.26 -1.99 7.61
CA ILE A 6 27.42 -0.80 7.64
C ILE A 6 26.09 -1.28 8.18
N HIS A 7 25.83 -1.01 9.46
CA HIS A 7 24.52 -1.25 10.06
C HIS A 7 23.51 -0.34 9.35
N ALA A 8 22.34 -0.90 9.03
CA ALA A 8 21.19 -0.09 8.64
C ALA A 8 20.97 0.99 9.73
N PRO A 9 20.64 2.23 9.35
CA PRO A 9 20.43 3.29 10.34
C PRO A 9 19.38 2.82 11.34
N GLU A 10 19.68 2.98 12.64
CA GLU A 10 18.76 2.64 13.71
C GLU A 10 17.50 3.50 13.54
N SER A 11 16.46 2.90 12.98
CA SER A 11 15.13 3.48 12.93
C SER A 11 14.50 3.32 14.31
N GLU A 12 14.01 4.40 14.89
CA GLU A 12 13.22 4.42 16.14
C GLU A 12 11.98 3.50 16.09
N TYR A 13 11.67 3.03 14.89
CA TYR A 13 10.51 2.25 14.53
C TYR A 13 10.83 0.79 14.16
N ALA A 14 12.11 0.41 14.13
CA ALA A 14 12.53 -0.98 13.93
C ALA A 14 12.35 -1.75 15.23
N SER A 15 11.29 -2.58 15.32
CA SER A 15 11.18 -3.58 16.37
C SER A 15 11.57 -4.95 15.81
N GLU A 16 12.66 -5.54 16.31
CA GLU A 16 13.11 -6.89 15.95
C GLU A 16 11.99 -7.93 16.09
N ALA A 17 11.03 -7.71 17.00
CA ALA A 17 9.93 -8.63 17.30
C ALA A 17 8.77 -8.63 16.27
N ARG A 18 8.56 -7.55 15.52
CA ARG A 18 7.46 -7.43 14.52
C ARG A 18 7.96 -7.43 13.07
N GLY A 19 9.23 -7.11 12.85
CA GLY A 19 9.82 -7.01 11.52
C GLY A 19 9.44 -5.71 10.80
N GLU A 20 10.35 -5.21 9.96
CA GLU A 20 10.22 -3.92 9.25
C GLU A 20 9.02 -3.88 8.29
N ALA A 21 8.68 -5.01 7.65
CA ALA A 21 7.58 -5.08 6.69
C ALA A 21 6.21 -4.91 7.35
N LEU A 22 5.92 -5.64 8.45
CA LEU A 22 4.67 -5.49 9.17
C LEU A 22 4.52 -4.08 9.74
N TRP A 23 5.61 -3.53 10.29
CA TRP A 23 5.61 -2.16 10.77
C TRP A 23 5.29 -1.15 9.66
N SER A 24 5.93 -1.28 8.50
CA SER A 24 5.72 -0.38 7.36
C SER A 24 4.26 -0.41 6.87
N LEU A 25 3.65 -1.60 6.85
CA LEU A 25 2.23 -1.76 6.50
C LEU A 25 1.30 -1.15 7.55
N GLU A 26 1.62 -1.28 8.84
CA GLU A 26 0.85 -0.65 9.93
C GLU A 26 0.94 0.88 9.87
N LEU A 27 2.13 1.43 9.55
CA LEU A 27 2.33 2.85 9.31
C LEU A 27 1.52 3.32 8.11
N ALA A 28 1.59 2.61 6.97
CA ALA A 28 0.82 2.93 5.77
C ALA A 28 -0.69 2.95 6.07
N LEU A 29 -1.22 1.94 6.77
CA LEU A 29 -2.62 1.92 7.21
C LEU A 29 -2.97 3.13 8.10
N GLY A 30 -2.06 3.53 8.99
CA GLY A 30 -2.23 4.73 9.81
C GLY A 30 -2.35 6.01 8.97
N LEU A 31 -1.49 6.15 7.96
CA LEU A 31 -1.52 7.28 7.02
C LEU A 31 -2.81 7.30 6.19
N GLU A 32 -3.27 6.14 5.69
CA GLU A 32 -4.50 6.07 4.91
C GLU A 32 -5.74 6.46 5.74
N LYS A 33 -5.78 6.04 7.01
CA LYS A 33 -6.84 6.43 7.94
C LYS A 33 -6.80 7.92 8.27
N LEU A 34 -5.60 8.48 8.46
CA LEU A 34 -5.42 9.91 8.68
C LEU A 34 -5.92 10.71 7.48
N ASN A 35 -5.54 10.31 6.26
CA ASN A 35 -5.97 10.95 5.02
C ASN A 35 -7.49 10.88 4.85
N PHE A 36 -8.10 9.72 5.10
CA PHE A 36 -9.56 9.59 5.10
C PHE A 36 -10.24 10.52 6.12
N GLY A 37 -9.66 10.66 7.31
CA GLY A 37 -10.10 11.63 8.31
C GLY A 37 -10.04 13.06 7.79
N LYS A 38 -8.94 13.44 7.13
CA LYS A 38 -8.77 14.79 6.55
C LYS A 38 -9.71 15.08 5.38
N LEU A 39 -10.00 14.11 4.52
CA LEU A 39 -11.00 14.26 3.47
C LEU A 39 -12.41 14.48 4.04
N ARG A 40 -12.75 13.81 5.16
CA ARG A 40 -14.02 14.03 5.85
C ARG A 40 -14.11 15.39 6.53
N GLU A 41 -13.01 15.87 7.12
CA GLU A 41 -12.93 17.23 7.66
C GLU A 41 -13.14 18.27 6.54
N LEU A 42 -12.49 18.08 5.39
CA LEU A 42 -12.65 18.95 4.22
C LEU A 42 -14.10 18.94 3.69
N HIS A 43 -14.72 17.76 3.60
CA HIS A 43 -16.12 17.62 3.20
C HIS A 43 -17.09 18.35 4.15
N ALA A 44 -16.84 18.28 5.47
CA ALA A 44 -17.64 19.00 6.45
C ALA A 44 -17.52 20.52 6.28
N VAL A 45 -16.31 21.04 6.00
CA VAL A 45 -16.10 22.47 5.71
C VAL A 45 -16.80 22.89 4.42
N ALA A 46 -16.69 22.11 3.34
CA ALA A 46 -17.38 22.39 2.07
C ALA A 46 -18.91 22.39 2.22
N THR A 47 -19.44 21.45 3.01
CA THR A 47 -20.86 21.39 3.36
C THR A 47 -21.31 22.62 4.16
N ALA A 48 -20.52 23.03 5.16
CA ALA A 48 -20.81 24.24 5.95
C ALA A 48 -20.75 25.52 5.12
N ALA A 49 -19.90 25.57 4.09
CA ALA A 49 -19.82 26.66 3.13
C ALA A 49 -20.95 26.65 2.07
N GLY A 50 -21.73 25.56 1.99
CA GLY A 50 -22.77 25.39 0.98
C GLY A 50 -22.24 25.13 -0.43
N ASP A 51 -21.00 24.65 -0.56
CA ASP A 51 -20.38 24.36 -1.86
C ASP A 51 -20.72 22.95 -2.33
N ALA A 52 -21.86 22.83 -3.01
CA ALA A 52 -22.37 21.56 -3.52
C ALA A 52 -21.46 20.90 -4.57
N GLN A 53 -20.65 21.68 -5.31
CA GLN A 53 -19.77 21.15 -6.34
C GLN A 53 -18.58 20.44 -5.70
N VAL A 54 -17.96 21.07 -4.70
CA VAL A 54 -16.82 20.48 -3.98
C VAL A 54 -17.26 19.26 -3.20
N THR A 55 -18.41 19.29 -2.49
CA THR A 55 -18.90 18.11 -1.76
C THR A 55 -19.12 16.92 -2.67
N HIS A 56 -19.73 17.12 -3.84
CA HIS A 56 -19.95 16.06 -4.83
C HIS A 56 -18.62 15.50 -5.36
N PHE A 57 -17.64 16.37 -5.66
CA PHE A 57 -16.32 15.93 -6.10
C PHE A 57 -15.62 15.07 -5.03
N LEU A 58 -15.69 15.48 -3.76
CA LEU A 58 -15.07 14.75 -2.66
C LEU A 58 -15.73 13.37 -2.45
N GLU A 59 -17.06 13.30 -2.54
CA GLU A 59 -17.82 12.05 -2.37
C GLU A 59 -17.53 11.03 -3.48
N ASP A 60 -17.62 11.47 -4.74
CA ASP A 60 -17.53 10.57 -5.89
C ASP A 60 -16.11 10.09 -6.20
N TYR A 61 -15.13 10.99 -6.04
CA TYR A 61 -13.77 10.72 -6.53
C TYR A 61 -12.78 10.39 -5.42
N LEU A 62 -12.96 10.90 -4.20
CA LEU A 62 -11.95 10.79 -3.15
C LEU A 62 -12.40 9.91 -1.99
N LEU A 63 -13.55 10.18 -1.38
CA LEU A 63 -14.00 9.49 -0.17
C LEU A 63 -14.25 7.99 -0.41
N HIS A 64 -14.87 7.63 -1.54
CA HIS A 64 -15.13 6.23 -1.86
C HIS A 64 -13.84 5.45 -2.14
N GLU A 65 -12.93 6.01 -2.94
CA GLU A 65 -11.66 5.38 -3.26
C GLU A 65 -10.74 5.28 -2.02
N GLN A 66 -10.67 6.34 -1.22
CA GLN A 66 -9.90 6.34 0.01
C GLN A 66 -10.40 5.28 1.02
N ALA A 67 -11.71 5.01 1.08
CA ALA A 67 -12.25 3.93 1.90
C ALA A 67 -11.80 2.54 1.40
N LYS A 68 -11.67 2.35 0.08
CA LYS A 68 -11.11 1.12 -0.50
C LYS A 68 -9.63 0.99 -0.17
N ASP A 69 -8.87 2.06 -0.21
CA ASP A 69 -7.42 2.03 0.04
C ASP A 69 -7.11 1.73 1.52
N VAL A 70 -7.88 2.30 2.45
CA VAL A 70 -7.84 1.92 3.87
C VAL A 70 -8.10 0.42 4.05
N LYS A 71 -9.09 -0.14 3.32
CA LYS A 71 -9.38 -1.58 3.36
C LYS A 71 -8.21 -2.41 2.82
N LYS A 72 -7.65 -2.04 1.66
CA LYS A 72 -6.49 -2.74 1.07
C LYS A 72 -5.31 -2.75 2.03
N ALA A 73 -4.98 -1.61 2.63
CA ALA A 73 -3.91 -1.52 3.63
C ALA A 73 -4.20 -2.40 4.87
N ALA A 74 -5.45 -2.43 5.35
CA ALA A 74 -5.84 -3.28 6.48
C ALA A 74 -5.78 -4.78 6.16
N ASP A 75 -6.13 -5.16 4.93
CA ASP A 75 -6.02 -6.54 4.45
C ASP A 75 -4.55 -6.98 4.36
N LEU A 76 -3.66 -6.09 3.89
CA LEU A 76 -2.20 -6.34 3.86
C LEU A 76 -1.62 -6.51 5.26
N VAL A 77 -1.97 -5.63 6.21
CA VAL A 77 -1.56 -5.79 7.62
C VAL A 77 -2.03 -7.13 8.18
N SER A 78 -3.29 -7.51 7.90
CA SER A 78 -3.85 -8.78 8.37
C SER A 78 -3.14 -9.99 7.76
N ARG A 79 -2.75 -9.92 6.47
CA ARG A 79 -1.95 -10.96 5.80
C ARG A 79 -0.55 -11.05 6.39
N ALA A 80 0.15 -9.92 6.56
CA ALA A 80 1.49 -9.87 7.16
C ALA A 80 1.50 -10.45 8.58
N ARG A 81 0.51 -10.12 9.41
CA ARG A 81 0.36 -10.69 10.77
C ARG A 81 0.15 -12.20 10.76
N ARG A 82 -0.61 -12.73 9.79
CA ARG A 82 -0.85 -14.18 9.67
C ARG A 82 0.35 -14.94 9.11
N ALA A 83 1.04 -14.36 8.15
CA ALA A 83 2.18 -15.00 7.48
C ALA A 83 3.41 -15.05 8.40
N GLY A 84 3.58 -14.07 9.29
CA GLY A 84 4.73 -13.99 10.18
C GLY A 84 6.02 -13.57 9.47
N PRO A 85 7.13 -13.46 10.21
CA PRO A 85 8.42 -13.00 9.67
C PRO A 85 9.06 -14.03 8.73
N GLY A 86 10.08 -13.60 7.98
CA GLY A 86 10.85 -14.48 7.09
C GLY A 86 10.10 -14.82 5.80
N LEU A 87 9.85 -16.11 5.56
CA LEU A 87 9.21 -16.58 4.32
C LEU A 87 7.84 -15.91 4.08
N GLY A 88 7.05 -15.70 5.12
CA GLY A 88 5.73 -15.08 5.01
C GLY A 88 5.78 -13.63 4.48
N VAL A 89 6.82 -12.88 4.85
CA VAL A 89 7.06 -11.53 4.31
C VAL A 89 7.52 -11.58 2.85
N PHE A 90 8.39 -12.54 2.51
CA PHE A 90 8.86 -12.71 1.13
C PHE A 90 7.73 -13.10 0.16
N GLU A 91 6.85 -14.00 0.56
CA GLU A 91 5.67 -14.36 -0.24
C GLU A 91 4.71 -13.18 -0.40
N LEU A 92 4.55 -12.36 0.64
CA LEU A 92 3.76 -11.13 0.57
C LEU A 92 4.38 -10.11 -0.38
N ASP A 93 5.72 -9.97 -0.37
CA ASP A 93 6.45 -9.10 -1.29
C ASP A 93 6.28 -9.55 -2.75
N LEU A 94 6.41 -10.85 -3.03
CA LEU A 94 6.14 -11.42 -4.36
C LEU A 94 4.70 -11.18 -4.82
N LEU A 95 3.73 -11.32 -3.92
CA LEU A 95 2.32 -11.00 -4.20
C LEU A 95 2.15 -9.54 -4.59
N LEU A 96 2.77 -8.63 -3.84
CA LEU A 96 2.73 -7.19 -4.13
C LEU A 96 3.44 -6.85 -5.44
N GLN A 97 4.58 -7.47 -5.73
CA GLN A 97 5.27 -7.33 -7.02
C GLN A 97 4.41 -7.82 -8.19
N ARG A 98 3.64 -8.89 -8.02
CA ARG A 98 2.74 -9.37 -9.06
C ARG A 98 1.53 -8.46 -9.27
N GLU A 99 0.99 -7.90 -8.18
CA GLU A 99 -0.21 -7.06 -8.20
C GLU A 99 0.10 -5.63 -8.67
N TYR A 100 1.26 -5.07 -8.28
CA TYR A 100 1.62 -3.66 -8.47
C TYR A 100 2.97 -3.43 -9.17
N GLY A 101 3.73 -4.49 -9.47
CA GLY A 101 5.00 -4.35 -10.16
C GLY A 101 4.79 -3.85 -11.59
N TYR A 102 5.43 -2.74 -11.93
CA TYR A 102 5.69 -2.39 -13.32
C TYR A 102 6.35 -3.58 -13.99
N GLY A 103 5.75 -4.09 -15.07
CA GLY A 103 6.31 -5.18 -15.85
C GLY A 103 7.76 -4.90 -16.23
N LEU A 104 8.68 -5.52 -15.51
CA LEU A 104 10.02 -5.81 -16.00
C LEU A 104 9.98 -7.20 -16.68
N GLU A 105 8.96 -7.45 -17.52
CA GLU A 105 9.15 -8.37 -18.63
C GLU A 105 9.95 -7.60 -19.67
N GLY A 106 11.17 -8.08 -19.88
CA GLY A 106 12.16 -7.45 -20.75
C GLY A 106 11.63 -7.23 -22.16
N GLY A 107 12.01 -6.10 -22.73
CA GLY A 107 12.29 -6.08 -24.14
C GLY A 107 13.41 -7.08 -24.42
N ASP A 108 13.08 -8.17 -25.09
CA ASP A 108 13.82 -8.70 -26.24
C ASP A 108 12.90 -9.65 -27.01
N GLY A 109 12.63 -9.28 -28.26
CA GLY A 109 11.58 -9.87 -29.09
C GLY A 109 11.96 -11.20 -29.75
N ASN A 110 10.98 -12.09 -29.84
CA ASN A 110 10.66 -12.82 -31.08
C ASN A 110 9.24 -13.39 -30.99
N GLY A 111 8.47 -13.25 -32.07
CA GLY A 111 7.02 -13.48 -32.07
C GLY A 111 6.60 -14.95 -32.13
N ALA A 112 5.42 -15.22 -31.58
CA ALA A 112 4.47 -16.20 -32.10
C ALA A 112 3.09 -15.90 -31.51
N GLY A 113 2.21 -15.32 -32.30
CA GLY A 113 0.78 -15.40 -32.03
C GLY A 113 0.31 -16.82 -32.30
N ALA A 114 -0.48 -17.39 -31.39
CA ALA A 114 -1.46 -18.42 -31.71
C ALA A 114 -2.48 -18.54 -30.57
N ALA A 115 -3.71 -18.15 -30.90
CA ALA A 115 -4.99 -18.69 -30.47
C ALA A 115 -5.00 -19.86 -29.47
N ALA A 116 -5.89 -19.76 -28.48
CA ALA A 116 -7.00 -20.71 -28.36
C ALA A 116 -8.02 -20.20 -27.33
N GLY A 117 -9.19 -19.81 -27.82
CA GLY A 117 -10.42 -20.09 -27.10
C GLY A 117 -10.82 -21.54 -27.38
N ALA A 118 -11.27 -22.22 -26.33
CA ALA A 118 -12.22 -23.32 -26.34
C ALA A 118 -12.92 -23.33 -24.97
#